data_AF-A0A7Z9C5J1-F1
#
_entry.id   AF-A0A7Z9C5J1-F1
#
_cell.length_a   1.000
_cell.length_b   1.000
_cell.length_c   1.000
_cell.angle_alpha   90.00
_cell.angle_beta   90.00
_cell.angle_gamma   90.00
#
_symmetry.space_group_name_H-M   'P 1'
#
loop_
_entity.id
_entity.type
_entity.pdbx_description
1 polymer ?
#
loop_
_entity_poly.entity_id
_entity_poly.type
_entity_poly.pdbx_seq_one_letter_code
_entity_poly.pdbx_strand_id
1 'polypeptide(L)'
;MFTFTERPVRRTAIALSTLFLLAVAGCAATASDSGMAMPDRPMAGMSMPQSASSSGMMGQDHAMPPGMNMPRTVFSEAEMGMHRAMMMATDVNTQRTWARKMIAHHRGAIAMSQALLGSDATDAEARRMAQAVIDAQTREIAELESWLERHPG
;
A
#
# COMPACT_ATOMS: atom_id res chain seq x y z
N MET A 1 24.33 -49.03 -36.85
CA MET A 1 22.94 -49.47 -37.14
C MET A 1 22.17 -49.33 -35.84
N PHE A 2 21.64 -48.15 -35.56
CA PHE A 2 20.99 -47.83 -34.28
C PHE A 2 19.48 -48.05 -34.42
N THR A 3 18.95 -49.00 -33.66
CA THR A 3 17.52 -49.34 -33.63
C THR A 3 16.75 -48.32 -32.79
N PHE A 4 15.81 -47.63 -33.44
CA PHE A 4 14.88 -46.69 -32.84
C PHE A 4 13.77 -47.46 -32.12
N THR A 5 13.84 -47.58 -30.79
CA THR A 5 12.73 -48.08 -29.97
C THR A 5 11.73 -46.95 -29.71
N GLU A 6 10.61 -46.98 -30.45
CA GLU A 6 9.44 -46.15 -30.17
C GLU A 6 8.83 -46.49 -28.81
N ARG A 7 8.61 -45.48 -27.96
CA ARG A 7 7.80 -45.62 -26.73
C ARG A 7 6.34 -45.32 -27.07
N PRO A 8 5.37 -46.22 -26.80
CA PRO A 8 3.97 -45.89 -26.98
C PRO A 8 3.51 -44.93 -25.88
N VAL A 9 3.09 -43.74 -26.30
CA VAL A 9 2.40 -42.73 -25.48
C VAL A 9 0.99 -43.28 -25.15
N ARG A 10 0.75 -43.69 -23.90
CA ARG A 10 -0.60 -43.99 -23.42
C ARG A 10 -1.30 -42.68 -23.02
N ARG A 11 -2.03 -42.09 -23.97
CA ARG A 11 -3.07 -41.08 -23.76
C ARG A 11 -4.39 -41.79 -23.50
N THR A 12 -4.92 -41.77 -22.28
CA THR A 12 -6.31 -42.06 -21.89
C THR A 12 -6.37 -42.01 -20.35
N ALA A 13 -7.33 -41.40 -19.65
CA ALA A 13 -8.48 -40.59 -20.00
C ALA A 13 -8.85 -39.77 -18.75
N ILE A 14 -9.41 -38.58 -18.99
CA ILE A 14 -9.95 -37.66 -17.99
C ILE A 14 -11.18 -38.31 -17.34
N ALA A 15 -11.19 -38.43 -16.01
CA ALA A 15 -12.41 -38.68 -15.25
C ALA A 15 -12.81 -37.38 -14.56
N LEU A 16 -13.69 -36.62 -15.22
CA LEU A 16 -14.46 -35.54 -14.64
C LEU A 16 -15.41 -36.13 -13.59
N SER A 17 -15.28 -35.70 -12.34
CA SER A 17 -16.30 -35.97 -11.31
C SER A 17 -16.65 -34.64 -10.65
N THR A 18 -17.56 -33.93 -11.31
CA THR A 18 -18.30 -32.81 -10.75
C THR A 18 -19.34 -33.36 -9.78
N LEU A 19 -19.09 -33.26 -8.48
CA LEU A 19 -20.15 -33.41 -7.48
C LEU A 19 -20.47 -32.02 -6.93
N PHE A 20 -21.54 -31.45 -7.49
CA PHE A 20 -22.17 -30.21 -7.07
C PHE A 20 -23.17 -30.55 -5.97
N LEU A 21 -22.90 -30.17 -4.72
CA LEU A 21 -23.94 -30.10 -3.70
C LEU A 21 -24.04 -28.66 -3.20
N LEU A 22 -25.09 -28.00 -3.68
CA LEU A 22 -25.55 -26.69 -3.25
C LEU A 22 -26.47 -26.89 -2.05
N ALA A 23 -26.07 -26.43 -0.87
CA ALA A 23 -26.97 -26.26 0.27
C ALA A 23 -26.83 -24.80 0.75
N VAL A 24 -27.79 -23.97 0.33
CA VAL A 24 -27.99 -22.60 0.80
C VAL A 24 -29.07 -22.62 1.87
N ALA A 25 -28.71 -22.26 3.10
CA ALA A 25 -29.55 -21.71 4.17
C ALA A 25 -28.66 -21.63 5.44
N GLY A 26 -28.51 -20.54 6.17
CA GLY A 26 -28.99 -19.17 6.04
C GLY A 26 -28.18 -18.36 7.06
N CYS A 27 -27.65 -17.22 6.64
CA CYS A 27 -26.90 -16.32 7.51
C CYS A 27 -27.88 -15.28 8.07
N ALA A 28 -28.24 -15.39 9.34
CA ALA A 28 -28.88 -14.32 10.08
C ALA A 28 -27.79 -13.30 10.46
N ALA A 29 -27.66 -12.24 9.67
CA ALA A 29 -26.84 -11.09 10.03
C ALA A 29 -27.63 -10.23 11.03
N THR A 30 -27.28 -10.30 12.31
CA THR A 30 -27.66 -9.25 13.28
C THR A 30 -26.69 -8.10 13.09
N ALA A 31 -27.14 -7.05 12.40
CA ALA A 31 -26.47 -5.76 12.40
C ALA A 31 -26.58 -5.17 13.81
N SER A 32 -25.46 -5.07 14.52
CA SER A 32 -25.36 -4.23 15.71
C SER A 32 -25.00 -2.82 15.25
N ASP A 33 -26.04 -2.02 15.06
CA ASP A 33 -25.96 -0.57 15.02
C ASP A 33 -25.49 -0.09 16.41
N SER A 34 -24.34 0.55 16.46
CA SER A 34 -23.88 1.28 17.64
C SER A 34 -23.44 2.64 17.15
N GLY A 35 -24.44 3.52 17.02
CA GLY A 35 -24.24 4.94 16.81
C GLY A 35 -23.41 5.54 17.93
N MET A 36 -22.19 5.97 17.60
CA MET A 36 -21.52 7.01 18.35
C MET A 36 -21.92 8.36 17.76
N ALA A 37 -22.97 8.92 18.35
CA ALA A 37 -23.33 10.32 18.16
C ALA A 37 -22.19 11.22 18.65
N MET A 38 -21.58 11.96 17.74
CA MET A 38 -20.68 13.06 18.07
C MET A 38 -21.52 14.21 18.62
N PRO A 39 -21.20 14.79 19.79
CA PRO A 39 -21.92 15.96 20.28
C PRO A 39 -21.57 17.20 19.44
N ASP A 40 -22.58 17.82 18.83
CA ASP A 40 -22.50 19.14 18.21
C ASP A 40 -22.07 20.18 19.27
N ARG A 41 -20.79 20.57 19.23
CA ARG A 41 -20.32 21.75 19.97
C ARG A 41 -20.34 22.95 19.02
N PRO A 42 -21.10 24.02 19.31
CA PRO A 42 -21.03 25.23 18.53
C PRO A 42 -19.67 25.90 18.74
N MET A 43 -18.88 26.03 17.67
CA MET A 43 -17.68 26.87 17.63
C MET A 43 -18.12 28.34 17.58
N ALA A 44 -18.62 28.84 18.71
CA ALA A 44 -18.85 30.26 18.90
C ALA A 44 -17.54 30.92 19.35
N GLY A 45 -17.03 31.84 18.52
CA GLY A 45 -16.10 32.89 18.96
C GLY A 45 -14.64 32.73 18.55
N MET A 46 -14.36 32.79 17.25
CA MET A 46 -13.10 33.37 16.77
C MET A 46 -13.40 34.31 15.61
N SER A 47 -13.41 35.60 15.94
CA SER A 47 -13.60 36.71 15.01
C SER A 47 -12.47 36.71 13.98
N MET A 48 -12.81 36.41 12.73
CA MET A 48 -11.92 36.58 11.58
C MET A 48 -11.92 38.06 11.18
N PRO A 49 -10.76 38.75 11.08
CA PRO A 49 -10.72 40.04 10.43
C PRO A 49 -10.98 39.85 8.93
N GLN A 50 -12.04 40.48 8.43
CA GLN A 50 -12.25 40.68 7.00
C GLN A 50 -11.29 41.74 6.46
N SER A 51 -10.95 41.59 5.18
CA SER A 51 -10.18 42.46 4.26
C SER A 51 -8.83 41.84 3.90
N ALA A 52 -8.39 41.73 2.65
CA ALA A 52 -8.92 42.23 1.38
C ALA A 52 -8.34 41.36 0.25
N SER A 53 -8.97 41.46 -0.92
CA SER A 53 -8.51 40.93 -2.19
C SER A 53 -7.01 41.17 -2.43
N SER A 54 -6.27 40.12 -2.76
CA SER A 54 -5.10 40.22 -3.62
C SER A 54 -5.04 39.02 -4.57
N SER A 55 -5.24 39.34 -5.85
CA SER A 55 -4.97 38.46 -6.96
C SER A 55 -3.49 38.04 -6.96
N GLY A 56 -3.23 36.75 -7.19
CA GLY A 56 -1.97 36.26 -7.72
C GLY A 56 -0.90 35.86 -6.70
N MET A 57 -0.90 34.58 -6.30
CA MET A 57 0.32 33.87 -5.92
C MET A 57 0.45 32.63 -6.80
N MET A 58 0.99 32.85 -8.00
CA MET A 58 1.55 31.81 -8.86
C MET A 58 2.92 31.40 -8.29
N GLY A 59 3.15 30.10 -8.15
CA GLY A 59 4.49 29.52 -8.03
C GLY A 59 5.23 29.80 -6.73
N GLN A 60 4.78 29.20 -5.63
CA GLN A 60 5.68 28.94 -4.51
C GLN A 60 6.30 27.56 -4.71
N ASP A 61 7.45 27.57 -5.37
CA ASP A 61 8.41 26.48 -5.33
C ASP A 61 8.61 26.14 -3.85
N HIS A 62 8.18 24.95 -3.42
CA HIS A 62 8.43 24.45 -2.07
C HIS A 62 9.90 24.02 -1.99
N ALA A 63 10.81 24.97 -2.23
CA ALA A 63 12.22 24.81 -1.96
C ALA A 63 12.37 24.79 -0.44
N MET A 64 12.70 23.62 0.09
CA MET A 64 13.04 23.46 1.50
C MET A 64 14.17 24.46 1.85
N PRO A 65 14.06 25.25 2.93
CA PRO A 65 15.06 26.24 3.29
C PRO A 65 16.43 25.57 3.50
N PRO A 66 17.52 26.09 2.90
CA PRO A 66 18.86 25.56 3.12
C PRO A 66 19.24 25.68 4.60
N GLY A 67 19.70 24.60 5.22
CA GLY A 67 20.21 24.61 6.60
C GLY A 67 19.29 24.01 7.66
N MET A 68 18.12 23.46 7.31
CA MET A 68 17.34 22.65 8.25
C MET A 68 17.94 21.24 8.33
N ASN A 69 18.88 21.04 9.24
CA ASN A 69 19.46 19.73 9.55
C ASN A 69 18.38 18.87 10.22
N MET A 70 17.57 18.17 9.42
CA MET A 70 16.59 17.22 9.94
C MET A 70 17.34 16.20 10.81
N PRO A 71 16.94 16.00 12.08
CA PRO A 71 17.57 14.99 12.92
C PRO A 71 17.57 13.66 12.17
N ARG A 72 18.76 13.13 11.86
CA ARG A 72 18.86 11.82 11.21
C ARG A 72 18.43 10.76 12.21
N THR A 73 17.23 10.23 12.00
CA THR A 73 16.71 9.09 12.74
C THR A 73 17.14 7.81 12.04
N VAL A 74 16.88 6.66 12.67
CA VAL A 74 17.01 5.34 12.04
C VAL A 74 16.10 5.18 10.80
N PHE A 75 15.12 6.08 10.59
CA PHE A 75 14.18 6.05 9.48
C PHE A 75 14.57 6.94 8.30
N SER A 76 15.46 7.92 8.50
CA SER A 76 15.73 8.96 7.49
C SER A 76 16.21 8.42 6.14
N GLU A 77 16.95 7.31 6.12
CA GLU A 77 17.36 6.67 4.86
C GLU A 77 16.17 6.07 4.10
N ALA A 78 15.30 5.35 4.81
CA ALA A 78 14.10 4.75 4.24
C ALA A 78 13.13 5.83 3.71
N GLU A 79 12.92 6.91 4.47
CA GLU A 79 12.05 8.03 4.09
C GLU A 79 12.56 8.74 2.82
N MET A 80 13.84 9.09 2.76
CA MET A 80 14.42 9.73 1.58
C MET A 80 14.42 8.80 0.37
N GLY A 81 14.72 7.50 0.57
CA GLY A 81 14.68 6.49 -0.48
C GLY A 81 13.28 6.35 -1.08
N MET A 82 12.27 6.23 -0.21
CA MET A 82 10.86 6.19 -0.60
C MET A 82 10.44 7.45 -1.36
N HIS A 83 10.74 8.64 -0.83
CA HIS A 83 10.39 9.91 -1.48
C HIS A 83 10.96 9.98 -2.90
N ARG A 84 12.26 9.66 -3.07
CA ARG A 84 12.90 9.63 -4.39
C ARG A 84 12.23 8.63 -5.33
N ALA A 85 11.97 7.41 -4.85
CA ALA A 85 11.36 6.36 -5.66
C ALA A 85 9.93 6.74 -6.11
N MET A 86 9.13 7.32 -5.22
CA MET A 86 7.79 7.80 -5.55
C MET A 86 7.82 8.91 -6.59
N MET A 87 8.77 9.86 -6.50
CA MET A 87 8.90 10.95 -7.48
C MET A 87 9.24 10.43 -8.88
N MET A 88 10.06 9.38 -8.96
CA MET A 88 10.46 8.74 -10.23
C MET A 88 9.40 7.76 -10.78
N ALA A 89 8.48 7.29 -9.93
CA ALA A 89 7.39 6.40 -10.32
C ALA A 89 6.30 7.16 -11.07
N THR A 90 6.47 7.32 -12.39
CA THR A 90 5.51 7.97 -13.29
C THR A 90 5.14 7.04 -14.45
N ASP A 91 3.96 7.27 -15.03
CA ASP A 91 3.43 6.62 -16.23
C ASP A 91 2.49 7.61 -16.96
N VAL A 92 2.19 7.36 -18.23
CA VAL A 92 1.19 8.13 -18.98
C VAL A 92 -0.24 7.88 -18.46
N ASN A 93 -0.48 6.69 -17.89
CA ASN A 93 -1.74 6.30 -17.30
C ASN A 93 -1.72 6.59 -15.78
N THR A 94 -2.71 7.34 -15.31
CA THR A 94 -2.83 7.73 -13.89
C THR A 94 -2.98 6.54 -12.95
N GLN A 95 -3.71 5.48 -13.34
CA GLN A 95 -3.89 4.28 -12.52
C GLN A 95 -2.57 3.50 -12.38
N ARG A 96 -1.80 3.42 -13.46
CA ARG A 96 -0.45 2.82 -13.43
C ARG A 96 0.52 3.67 -12.60
N THR A 97 0.44 4.99 -12.71
CA THR A 97 1.20 5.91 -11.85
C THR A 97 0.87 5.68 -10.37
N TRP A 98 -0.41 5.57 -10.02
CA TRP A 98 -0.85 5.25 -8.67
C TRP A 98 -0.26 3.92 -8.18
N ALA A 99 -0.40 2.85 -8.95
CA ALA A 99 0.13 1.53 -8.56
C ALA A 99 1.65 1.53 -8.36
N ARG A 100 2.41 2.17 -9.27
CA ARG A 100 3.87 2.30 -9.13
C ARG A 100 4.28 3.13 -7.91
N LYS A 101 3.56 4.22 -7.62
CA LYS A 101 3.80 5.04 -6.43
C LYS A 101 3.48 4.28 -5.15
N MET A 102 2.40 3.49 -5.13
CA MET A 102 2.05 2.65 -3.98
C MET A 102 3.09 1.56 -3.74
N ILE A 103 3.62 0.91 -4.79
CA ILE A 103 4.74 -0.03 -4.64
C ILE A 103 5.96 0.66 -3.99
N ALA A 104 6.32 1.86 -4.45
CA ALA A 104 7.45 2.61 -3.88
C ALA A 104 7.20 3.02 -2.42
N HIS A 105 5.99 3.49 -2.11
CA HIS A 105 5.56 3.83 -0.76
C HIS A 105 5.63 2.61 0.19
N HIS A 106 5.11 1.47 -0.27
CA HIS A 106 5.10 0.24 0.51
C HIS A 106 6.51 -0.29 0.82
N ARG A 107 7.43 -0.23 -0.16
CA ARG A 107 8.84 -0.56 0.07
C ARG A 107 9.49 0.35 1.13
N GLY A 108 9.13 1.63 1.16
CA GLY A 108 9.55 2.56 2.21
C GLY A 108 9.04 2.16 3.60
N ALA A 109 7.76 1.82 3.72
CA ALA A 109 7.15 1.39 4.98
C ALA A 109 7.76 0.07 5.51
N ILE A 110 8.09 -0.87 4.61
CA ILE A 110 8.82 -2.10 4.95
C ILE A 110 10.21 -1.76 5.49
N ALA A 111 10.96 -0.89 4.81
CA ALA A 111 12.31 -0.50 5.24
C ALA A 111 12.30 0.21 6.62
N MET A 112 11.33 1.08 6.88
CA MET A 112 11.16 1.69 8.20
C MET A 112 10.81 0.67 9.29
N SER A 113 9.93 -0.28 8.97
CA SER A 113 9.56 -1.35 9.90
C SER A 113 10.74 -2.25 10.22
N GLN A 114 11.58 -2.57 9.23
CA GLN A 114 12.84 -3.29 9.44
C GLN A 114 13.82 -2.49 10.29
N ALA A 115 13.93 -1.18 10.07
CA ALA A 115 14.78 -0.31 10.89
C ALA A 115 14.34 -0.31 12.37
N LEU A 116 13.03 -0.27 12.66
CA LEU A 116 12.51 -0.41 14.03
C LEU A 116 12.88 -1.77 14.63
N LEU A 117 12.68 -2.86 13.88
CA LEU A 117 12.96 -4.21 14.38
C LEU A 117 14.44 -4.45 14.68
N GLY A 118 15.33 -3.78 13.94
CA GLY A 118 16.78 -3.79 14.12
C GLY A 118 17.34 -2.73 15.07
N SER A 119 16.50 -1.83 15.60
CA SER A 119 16.93 -0.83 16.59
C SER A 119 16.90 -1.38 18.03
N ASP A 120 17.22 -0.53 18.99
CA ASP A 120 17.10 -0.77 20.43
C ASP A 120 15.64 -0.71 20.96
N ALA A 121 14.64 -0.72 20.07
CA ALA A 121 13.24 -0.69 20.45
C ALA A 121 12.83 -1.95 21.24
N THR A 122 12.34 -1.74 22.47
CA THR A 122 11.96 -2.80 23.42
C THR A 122 10.45 -3.02 23.55
N ASP A 123 9.63 -2.08 23.07
CA ASP A 123 8.17 -2.21 23.14
C ASP A 123 7.66 -3.36 22.26
N ALA A 124 7.05 -4.35 22.90
CA ALA A 124 6.62 -5.57 22.22
C ALA A 124 5.46 -5.31 21.24
N GLU A 125 4.62 -4.31 21.48
CA GLU A 125 3.50 -3.98 20.60
C GLU A 125 3.98 -3.31 19.33
N ALA A 126 4.86 -2.32 19.42
CA ALA A 126 5.48 -1.65 18.30
C ALA A 126 6.22 -2.64 17.38
N ARG A 127 6.97 -3.58 17.96
CA ARG A 127 7.66 -4.63 17.20
C ARG A 127 6.68 -5.57 16.49
N ARG A 128 5.58 -5.97 17.16
CA ARG A 128 4.52 -6.77 16.52
C ARG A 128 3.86 -6.01 15.36
N MET A 129 3.57 -4.72 15.55
CA MET A 129 3.00 -3.88 14.49
C MET A 129 3.95 -3.73 13.30
N ALA A 130 5.25 -3.52 13.54
CA ALA A 130 6.25 -3.44 12.47
C ALA A 130 6.33 -4.74 11.66
N GLN A 131 6.29 -5.92 12.31
CA GLN A 131 6.23 -7.19 11.59
C GLN A 131 4.94 -7.31 10.77
N ALA A 132 3.80 -6.92 11.34
CA ALA A 132 2.52 -6.95 10.62
C ALA A 132 2.52 -6.03 9.39
N VAL A 133 3.16 -4.85 9.48
CA VAL A 133 3.36 -3.94 8.34
C VAL A 133 4.21 -4.61 7.25
N ILE A 134 5.32 -5.27 7.62
CA ILE A 134 6.15 -5.98 6.65
C ILE A 134 5.33 -7.04 5.91
N ASP A 135 4.60 -7.87 6.64
CA ASP A 135 3.85 -8.97 6.06
C ASP A 135 2.71 -8.48 5.15
N ALA A 136 1.96 -7.46 5.59
CA ALA A 136 0.85 -6.89 4.81
C ALA A 136 1.35 -6.21 3.54
N GLN A 137 2.32 -5.30 3.67
CA GLN A 137 2.75 -4.50 2.54
C GLN A 137 3.58 -5.30 1.53
N THR A 138 4.20 -6.40 1.94
CA THR A 138 4.81 -7.37 1.00
C THR A 138 3.74 -8.03 0.12
N ARG A 139 2.59 -8.42 0.69
CA ARG A 139 1.48 -8.98 -0.09
C ARG A 139 0.87 -7.93 -1.04
N GLU A 140 0.64 -6.72 -0.54
CA GLU A 140 0.09 -5.62 -1.34
C GLU A 140 1.00 -5.25 -2.52
N ILE A 141 2.34 -5.27 -2.34
CA ILE A 141 3.29 -5.11 -3.45
C ILE A 141 3.06 -6.17 -4.53
N ALA A 142 2.96 -7.45 -4.16
CA ALA A 142 2.74 -8.52 -5.12
C ALA A 142 1.40 -8.37 -5.86
N GLU A 143 0.35 -7.92 -5.17
CA GLU A 143 -0.96 -7.65 -5.78
C GLU A 143 -0.88 -6.50 -6.80
N LEU A 144 -0.18 -5.41 -6.45
CA LEU A 144 0.01 -4.26 -7.34
C LEU A 144 0.90 -4.58 -8.54
N GLU A 145 1.98 -5.36 -8.34
CA GLU A 145 2.85 -5.83 -9.43
C GLU A 145 2.04 -6.72 -10.40
N SER A 146 1.28 -7.67 -9.87
CA SER A 146 0.41 -8.53 -10.67
C SER A 146 -0.69 -7.73 -11.39
N TRP A 147 -1.23 -6.69 -10.75
CA TRP A 147 -2.18 -5.79 -11.40
C TRP A 147 -1.53 -5.04 -12.57
N LEU A 148 -0.31 -4.53 -12.42
CA LEU A 148 0.44 -3.83 -13.48
C LEU A 148 0.74 -4.73 -14.69
N GLU A 149 0.99 -6.02 -14.47
CA GLU A 149 1.18 -7.02 -15.52
C GLU A 149 -0.10 -7.27 -16.33
N ARG A 150 -1.26 -7.33 -15.66
CA ARG A 150 -2.56 -7.50 -16.31
C ARG A 150 -3.07 -6.25 -17.04
N HIS A 151 -2.47 -5.08 -16.78
CA HIS A 151 -2.92 -3.79 -17.33
C HIS A 151 -1.76 -3.03 -18.00
N PRO A 152 -1.10 -3.58 -19.05
CA PRO A 152 0.19 -3.09 -19.55
C PRO A 152 0.18 -1.65 -20.08
N GLY A 153 -0.95 -1.14 -20.56
CA GLY A 153 -1.11 0.21 -21.10
C GLY A 153 -2.36 0.33 -21.94
#